data_AF-A0A522FRI5-F1
#
_entry.id   AF-A0A522FRI5-F1
#
_cell.length_a   1.000
_cell.length_b   1.000
_cell.length_c   1.000
_cell.angle_alpha   90.00
_cell.angle_beta   90.00
_cell.angle_gamma   90.00
#
_symmetry.space_group_name_H-M   'P 1'
#
loop_
_entity.id
_entity.type
_entity.pdbx_description
1 polymer ?
#
loop_
_entity_poly.entity_id
_entity_poly.type
_entity_poly.pdbx_seq_one_letter_code
_entity_poly.pdbx_strand_id
1 'polypeptide(L)'
;MKLISKLLLIVFSFIFLLSCTKDNTTNPQQSETMADYMPLTIGSWWKYDLYNIDGLGNRYNKTTGIFTITGTKIVDGKNAIVLTGQKENTDSIDEVVYYTIENEKLLLYYPHAQDIGWFVYADFKFDSIVLKDTTYITEYSGTTKENHDRMTLKKGAEKDFTIKNKIIHGIEFVSEGIYIIKYRKDGFDIIDSTISTAHNWFGKNVGYIYGESTLKYTGTNYPLPYIMIHDESVLIDYYVK
;
A
#
# COMPACT_ATOMS: atom_id res chain seq x y z
N MET A 1 19.55 64.29 39.57
CA MET A 1 18.70 63.08 39.68
C MET A 1 17.64 62.89 38.58
N LYS A 2 17.45 63.80 37.60
CA LYS A 2 16.41 63.64 36.55
C LYS A 2 16.85 62.83 35.30
N LEU A 3 18.16 62.59 35.12
CA LEU A 3 18.71 61.83 33.99
C LEU A 3 18.70 60.31 34.22
N ILE A 4 18.91 59.86 35.46
CA ILE A 4 18.93 58.43 35.82
C ILE A 4 17.53 57.80 35.68
N SER A 5 16.47 58.54 36.01
CA SER A 5 15.08 58.08 35.88
C SER A 5 14.64 57.87 34.42
N LYS A 6 15.18 58.64 33.46
CA LYS A 6 14.87 58.47 32.04
C LYS A 6 15.62 57.28 31.42
N LEU A 7 16.82 56.97 31.91
CA LEU A 7 17.60 55.83 31.42
C LEU A 7 16.98 54.50 31.85
N LEU A 8 16.41 54.43 33.06
CA LEU A 8 15.79 53.21 33.59
C LEU A 8 14.51 52.81 32.83
N LEU A 9 13.77 53.79 32.28
CA LEU A 9 12.55 53.53 31.51
C LEU A 9 12.84 52.94 30.12
N ILE A 10 13.99 53.28 29.52
CA ILE A 10 14.42 52.74 28.23
C ILE A 10 14.92 51.30 28.39
N VAL A 11 15.63 50.98 29.48
CA VAL A 11 16.11 49.61 29.74
C VAL A 11 14.95 48.64 30.01
N PHE A 12 13.88 49.08 30.68
CA PHE A 12 12.71 48.23 30.94
C PHE A 12 11.85 47.96 29.69
N SER A 13 11.91 48.83 28.67
CA SER A 13 11.20 48.65 27.40
C SER A 13 11.82 47.55 26.52
N PHE A 14 13.11 47.26 26.65
CA PHE A 14 13.78 46.22 25.84
C PHE A 14 13.58 44.80 26.35
N ILE A 15 13.16 44.63 27.62
CA ILE A 15 12.95 43.29 28.21
C ILE A 15 11.65 42.66 27.68
N PHE A 16 10.67 43.46 27.23
CA PHE A 16 9.43 42.94 26.65
C PHE A 16 9.54 42.47 25.20
N LEU A 17 10.64 42.76 24.50
CA LEU A 17 10.85 42.32 23.10
C LEU A 17 11.61 40.99 22.96
N LEU A 18 12.11 40.42 24.07
CA LEU A 18 12.79 39.13 24.08
C LEU A 18 11.89 37.95 24.47
N SER A 19 10.59 38.17 24.71
CA SER A 19 9.61 37.10 24.98
C SER A 19 8.89 36.62 23.71
N CYS A 20 9.54 36.72 22.54
CA CYS A 20 9.04 36.16 21.30
C CYS A 20 10.15 35.39 20.60
N THR A 21 10.65 34.33 21.25
CA THR A 21 11.54 33.36 20.62
C THR A 21 10.84 32.02 20.53
N LYS A 22 10.39 31.75 19.29
CA LYS A 22 9.91 30.48 18.75
C LYS A 22 8.66 29.89 19.38
N ASP A 23 7.52 30.42 18.94
CA ASP A 23 6.42 29.55 18.53
C ASP A 23 6.83 28.83 17.24
N ASN A 24 7.74 27.87 17.35
CA ASN A 24 7.60 26.68 16.51
C ASN A 24 6.51 25.86 17.20
N THR A 25 5.27 26.31 17.07
CA THR A 25 4.13 25.40 17.16
C THR A 25 4.29 24.46 15.96
N THR A 26 5.15 23.47 16.08
CA THR A 26 4.81 22.15 15.56
C THR A 26 3.51 21.83 16.28
N ASN A 27 2.39 22.24 15.69
CA ASN A 27 1.12 21.57 15.95
C ASN A 27 1.50 20.09 15.96
N PRO A 28 1.32 19.36 17.08
CA PRO A 28 1.69 17.97 17.11
C PRO A 28 1.04 17.36 15.88
N GLN A 29 1.87 16.94 14.92
CA GLN A 29 1.40 16.45 13.64
C GLN A 29 0.51 15.28 14.03
N GLN A 30 -0.81 15.47 13.93
CA GLN A 30 -1.77 14.50 14.42
C GLN A 30 -1.36 13.19 13.75
N SER A 31 -1.01 12.19 14.55
CA SER A 31 -0.40 10.96 14.03
C SER A 31 -1.36 10.38 13.01
N GLU A 32 -0.95 10.37 11.75
CA GLU A 32 -1.80 9.88 10.66
C GLU A 32 -1.93 8.38 10.79
N THR A 33 -3.18 7.90 10.79
CA THR A 33 -3.49 6.49 10.94
C THR A 33 -4.10 5.95 9.64
N MET A 34 -4.05 4.64 9.42
CA MET A 34 -4.73 4.07 8.25
C MET A 34 -6.26 4.24 8.30
N ALA A 35 -6.85 4.52 9.46
CA ALA A 35 -8.27 4.84 9.57
C ALA A 35 -8.62 6.16 8.86
N ASP A 36 -7.68 7.10 8.80
CA ASP A 36 -7.86 8.37 8.09
C ASP A 36 -7.73 8.19 6.56
N TYR A 37 -7.05 7.14 6.11
CA TYR A 37 -6.70 6.91 4.70
C TYR A 37 -7.51 5.82 4.02
N MET A 38 -8.17 4.96 4.78
CA MET A 38 -9.07 3.93 4.25
C MET A 38 -10.37 3.99 5.03
N PRO A 39 -11.34 4.83 4.62
CA PRO A 39 -12.61 4.92 5.31
C PRO A 39 -13.40 3.61 5.10
N LEU A 40 -13.70 2.93 6.20
CA LEU A 40 -14.31 1.60 6.18
C LEU A 40 -15.83 1.58 6.42
N THR A 41 -16.51 2.71 6.19
CA THR A 41 -17.95 2.85 6.40
C THR A 41 -18.76 2.07 5.35
N ILE A 42 -19.68 1.21 5.78
CA ILE A 42 -20.61 0.48 4.90
C ILE A 42 -21.37 1.45 4.00
N GLY A 43 -21.41 1.13 2.70
CA GLY A 43 -21.99 1.97 1.65
C GLY A 43 -21.02 2.96 0.99
N SER A 44 -19.77 3.06 1.48
CA SER A 44 -18.70 3.73 0.73
C SER A 44 -18.32 2.90 -0.49
N TRP A 45 -17.96 3.57 -1.59
CA TRP A 45 -17.57 2.92 -2.83
C TRP A 45 -16.52 3.70 -3.61
N TRP A 46 -15.81 2.97 -4.47
CA TRP A 46 -14.77 3.48 -5.36
C TRP A 46 -14.96 2.90 -6.74
N LYS A 47 -14.76 3.72 -7.77
CA LYS A 47 -14.86 3.35 -9.17
C LYS A 47 -13.50 3.54 -9.83
N TYR A 48 -12.99 2.49 -10.45
CA TYR A 48 -11.68 2.46 -11.09
C TYR A 48 -11.76 2.13 -12.56
N ASP A 49 -10.91 2.76 -13.35
CA ASP A 49 -10.47 2.21 -14.61
C ASP A 49 -9.32 1.23 -14.34
N LEU A 50 -9.42 0.02 -14.88
CA LEU A 50 -8.44 -1.06 -14.77
C LEU A 50 -7.83 -1.31 -16.15
N TYR A 51 -6.51 -1.38 -16.22
CA TYR A 51 -5.75 -1.56 -17.46
C TYR A 51 -4.75 -2.70 -17.32
N ASN A 52 -4.49 -3.39 -18.44
CA ASN A 52 -3.23 -4.11 -18.62
C ASN A 52 -2.22 -3.16 -19.27
N ILE A 53 -0.94 -3.32 -18.96
CA ILE A 53 0.17 -2.54 -19.50
C ILE A 53 1.07 -3.46 -20.33
N ASP A 54 1.36 -3.07 -21.57
CA ASP A 54 2.21 -3.87 -22.46
C ASP A 54 3.71 -3.69 -22.11
N GLY A 55 4.58 -4.48 -22.74
CA GLY A 55 6.03 -4.39 -22.52
C GLY A 55 6.67 -3.05 -22.93
N LEU A 56 5.93 -2.16 -23.58
CA LEU A 56 6.35 -0.80 -23.94
C LEU A 56 5.77 0.27 -22.99
N GLY A 57 4.95 -0.12 -22.02
CA GLY A 57 4.31 0.78 -21.07
C GLY A 57 2.96 1.35 -21.54
N ASN A 58 2.38 0.84 -22.62
CA ASN A 58 1.07 1.31 -23.11
C ASN A 58 -0.08 0.58 -22.43
N ARG A 59 -1.10 1.34 -22.01
CA ARG A 59 -2.37 0.81 -21.50
C ARG A 59 -3.17 0.13 -22.60
N TYR A 60 -3.74 -1.04 -22.29
CA TYR A 60 -4.73 -1.74 -23.12
C TYR A 60 -5.77 -2.46 -22.25
N ASN A 61 -6.81 -3.05 -22.87
CA ASN A 61 -7.88 -3.80 -22.18
C ASN A 61 -8.56 -3.05 -21.02
N LYS A 62 -8.90 -1.77 -21.23
CA LYS A 62 -9.61 -0.98 -20.23
C LYS A 62 -10.91 -1.68 -19.80
N THR A 63 -11.09 -1.88 -18.51
CA THR A 63 -12.37 -2.24 -17.89
C THR A 63 -12.67 -1.28 -16.75
N THR A 64 -13.95 -1.10 -16.41
CA THR A 64 -14.36 -0.27 -15.28
C THR A 64 -14.88 -1.16 -14.16
N GLY A 65 -14.34 -1.01 -12.96
CA GLY A 65 -14.78 -1.75 -11.76
C GLY A 65 -15.36 -0.81 -10.70
N ILE A 66 -16.34 -1.28 -9.95
CA ILE A 66 -16.89 -0.62 -8.76
C ILE A 66 -16.65 -1.52 -7.55
N PHE A 67 -16.00 -0.97 -6.54
CA PHE A 67 -15.70 -1.63 -5.28
C PHE A 67 -16.51 -0.98 -4.17
N THR A 68 -17.29 -1.76 -3.42
CA THR A 68 -18.22 -1.25 -2.41
C THR A 68 -18.02 -1.97 -1.09
N ILE A 69 -18.07 -1.23 0.01
CA ILE A 69 -18.13 -1.82 1.35
C ILE A 69 -19.56 -2.30 1.61
N THR A 70 -19.74 -3.62 1.62
CA THR A 70 -21.08 -4.24 1.72
C THR A 70 -21.43 -4.72 3.11
N GLY A 71 -20.44 -4.89 3.99
CA GLY A 71 -20.71 -5.36 5.34
C GLY A 71 -19.47 -5.67 6.14
N THR A 72 -19.67 -6.50 7.18
CA THR A 72 -18.61 -7.00 8.05
C THR A 72 -18.74 -8.51 8.20
N LYS A 73 -17.62 -9.20 8.48
CA LYS A 73 -17.56 -10.66 8.68
C LYS A 73 -16.40 -11.01 9.60
N ILE A 74 -16.59 -11.99 10.48
CA ILE A 74 -15.46 -12.55 11.24
C ILE A 74 -14.64 -13.47 10.32
N VAL A 75 -13.35 -13.18 10.16
CA VAL A 75 -12.40 -13.97 9.36
C VAL A 75 -11.13 -14.17 10.20
N ASP A 76 -10.80 -15.42 10.50
CA ASP A 76 -9.68 -15.79 11.39
C ASP A 76 -9.65 -14.99 12.70
N GLY A 77 -10.81 -14.87 13.34
CA GLY A 77 -10.97 -14.20 14.63
C GLY A 77 -10.94 -12.67 14.58
N LYS A 78 -10.74 -12.05 13.41
CA LYS A 78 -10.80 -10.59 13.24
C LYS A 78 -12.12 -10.15 12.65
N ASN A 79 -12.62 -8.99 13.08
CA ASN A 79 -13.77 -8.36 12.46
C ASN A 79 -13.33 -7.66 11.16
N ALA A 80 -13.56 -8.33 10.04
CA ALA A 80 -13.21 -7.84 8.72
C ALA A 80 -14.35 -7.03 8.11
N ILE A 81 -13.97 -6.01 7.37
CA ILE A 81 -14.82 -5.29 6.44
C ILE A 81 -14.80 -6.02 5.11
N VAL A 82 -15.98 -6.19 4.52
CA VAL A 82 -16.16 -6.88 3.24
C VAL A 82 -16.22 -5.85 2.13
N LEU A 83 -15.21 -5.84 1.25
CA LEU A 83 -15.18 -5.07 0.03
C LEU A 83 -15.52 -6.00 -1.14
N THR A 84 -16.56 -5.69 -1.89
CA THR A 84 -16.95 -6.45 -3.09
C THR A 84 -16.66 -5.64 -4.35
N GLY A 85 -15.99 -6.26 -5.31
CA GLY A 85 -15.73 -5.70 -6.65
C GLY A 85 -16.68 -6.31 -7.68
N GLN A 86 -17.19 -5.46 -8.58
CA GLN A 86 -17.95 -5.88 -9.76
C GLN A 86 -17.57 -5.01 -10.95
N LYS A 87 -17.68 -5.56 -12.16
CA LYS A 87 -17.57 -4.74 -13.38
C LYS A 87 -18.76 -3.79 -13.47
N GLU A 88 -18.50 -2.62 -14.07
CA GLU A 88 -19.57 -1.67 -14.35
C GLU A 88 -20.59 -2.29 -15.31
N ASN A 89 -21.87 -2.13 -15.01
CA ASN A 89 -23.01 -2.69 -15.77
C ASN A 89 -23.13 -4.22 -15.71
N THR A 90 -22.54 -4.86 -14.69
CA THR A 90 -22.78 -6.28 -14.40
C THR A 90 -23.29 -6.45 -12.98
N ASP A 91 -24.21 -7.38 -12.77
CA ASP A 91 -24.72 -7.74 -11.43
C ASP A 91 -23.87 -8.83 -10.75
N SER A 92 -22.83 -9.34 -11.42
CA SER A 92 -21.93 -10.36 -10.87
C SER A 92 -20.88 -9.74 -9.96
N ILE A 93 -20.76 -10.29 -8.75
CA ILE A 93 -19.61 -10.02 -7.88
C ILE A 93 -18.43 -10.82 -8.44
N ASP A 94 -17.40 -10.10 -8.87
CA ASP A 94 -16.19 -10.69 -9.44
C ASP A 94 -15.10 -10.86 -8.37
N GLU A 95 -15.14 -10.05 -7.31
CA GLU A 95 -14.08 -10.01 -6.30
C GLU A 95 -14.64 -9.78 -4.89
N VAL A 96 -14.05 -10.46 -3.91
CA VAL A 96 -14.33 -10.22 -2.48
C VAL A 96 -12.99 -10.09 -1.74
N VAL A 97 -12.78 -8.92 -1.16
CA VAL A 97 -11.59 -8.59 -0.39
C VAL A 97 -11.98 -8.29 1.04
N TYR A 98 -11.15 -8.73 1.99
CA TYR A 98 -11.38 -8.52 3.42
C TYR A 98 -10.27 -7.64 4.00
N TYR A 99 -10.67 -6.52 4.60
CA TYR A 99 -9.78 -5.58 5.27
C TYR A 99 -10.11 -5.49 6.75
N THR A 100 -9.13 -5.15 7.57
CA THR A 100 -9.41 -4.63 8.92
C THR A 100 -8.37 -3.60 9.31
N ILE A 101 -8.70 -2.74 10.27
CA ILE A 101 -7.75 -1.80 10.85
C ILE A 101 -7.53 -2.16 12.30
N GLU A 102 -6.29 -2.51 12.61
CA GLU A 102 -5.87 -2.85 13.96
C GLU A 102 -4.56 -2.14 14.29
N ASN A 103 -4.48 -1.55 15.48
CA ASN A 103 -3.28 -0.83 15.94
C ASN A 103 -2.81 0.22 14.91
N GLU A 104 -3.77 0.91 14.28
CA GLU A 104 -3.56 1.97 13.26
C GLU A 104 -3.05 1.48 11.89
N LYS A 105 -2.95 0.16 11.68
CA LYS A 105 -2.47 -0.46 10.43
C LYS A 105 -3.64 -0.98 9.61
N LEU A 106 -3.53 -0.92 8.29
CA LEU A 106 -4.45 -1.60 7.39
C LEU A 106 -3.94 -3.02 7.17
N LEU A 107 -4.76 -4.00 7.53
CA LEU A 107 -4.51 -5.40 7.29
C LEU A 107 -5.38 -5.88 6.12
N LEU A 108 -4.81 -6.72 5.28
CA LEU A 108 -5.48 -7.41 4.17
C LEU A 108 -5.44 -8.92 4.45
N TYR A 109 -6.55 -9.60 4.23
CA TYR A 109 -6.62 -11.05 4.32
C TYR A 109 -6.46 -11.68 2.93
N TYR A 110 -5.55 -12.65 2.82
CA TYR A 110 -5.33 -13.37 1.58
C TYR A 110 -5.75 -14.85 1.73
N PRO A 111 -6.95 -15.24 1.26
CA PRO A 111 -7.49 -16.57 1.50
C PRO A 111 -6.78 -17.70 0.73
N HIS A 112 -6.02 -17.37 -0.31
CA HIS A 112 -5.44 -18.35 -1.24
C HIS A 112 -4.01 -18.78 -0.91
N ALA A 113 -3.29 -18.05 -0.05
CA ALA A 113 -2.01 -18.50 0.46
C ALA A 113 -2.26 -19.21 1.78
N GLN A 114 -2.05 -20.53 1.79
CA GLN A 114 -2.33 -21.42 2.93
C GLN A 114 -1.67 -20.97 4.25
N ASP A 115 -0.68 -20.06 4.19
CA ASP A 115 0.13 -19.67 5.35
C ASP A 115 0.19 -18.14 5.63
N ILE A 116 -0.48 -17.28 4.85
CA ILE A 116 -0.33 -15.82 5.03
C ILE A 116 -1.45 -15.25 5.91
N GLY A 117 -2.70 -15.69 5.72
CA GLY A 117 -3.84 -15.16 6.45
C GLY A 117 -3.91 -13.63 6.38
N TRP A 118 -3.86 -12.97 7.54
CA TRP A 118 -3.80 -11.51 7.67
C TRP A 118 -2.37 -10.99 7.60
N PHE A 119 -2.10 -10.05 6.70
CA PHE A 119 -0.82 -9.35 6.62
C PHE A 119 -1.00 -7.84 6.58
N VAL A 120 0.05 -7.11 6.95
CA VAL A 120 0.05 -5.65 6.90
C VAL A 120 0.09 -5.21 5.44
N TYR A 121 -0.90 -4.43 5.04
CA TYR A 121 -1.03 -3.89 3.68
C TYR A 121 -0.56 -2.42 3.61
N ALA A 122 -0.77 -1.65 4.68
CA ALA A 122 -0.24 -0.29 4.82
C ALA A 122 -0.08 0.09 6.31
N ASP A 123 0.99 0.82 6.64
CA ASP A 123 1.30 1.27 8.00
C ASP A 123 2.23 2.51 7.95
N PHE A 124 1.75 3.68 8.39
CA PHE A 124 2.53 4.93 8.38
C PHE A 124 3.68 4.95 9.39
N LYS A 125 3.75 4.01 10.33
CA LYS A 125 4.74 4.00 11.42
C LYS A 125 6.10 3.42 11.01
N PHE A 126 6.20 2.75 9.86
CA PHE A 126 7.45 2.14 9.42
C PHE A 126 7.81 2.55 8.00
N ASP A 127 9.10 2.79 7.78
CA ASP A 127 9.63 2.98 6.43
C ASP A 127 9.66 1.66 5.65
N SER A 128 9.96 0.55 6.33
CA SER A 128 10.00 -0.79 5.74
C SER A 128 9.77 -1.88 6.79
N ILE A 129 9.10 -2.96 6.40
CA ILE A 129 8.90 -4.18 7.19
C ILE A 129 9.06 -5.42 6.32
N VAL A 130 9.66 -6.48 6.88
CA VAL A 130 9.67 -7.82 6.29
C VAL A 130 8.46 -8.57 6.83
N LEU A 131 7.51 -8.90 5.96
CA LEU A 131 6.27 -9.59 6.31
C LEU A 131 6.46 -11.10 6.34
N LYS A 132 7.31 -11.62 5.45
CA LYS A 132 7.66 -13.05 5.35
C LYS A 132 9.10 -13.17 4.87
N ASP A 133 9.84 -14.10 5.44
CA ASP A 133 11.15 -14.52 4.94
C ASP A 133 11.35 -15.97 5.38
N THR A 134 11.11 -16.89 4.46
CA THR A 134 11.07 -18.33 4.75
C THR A 134 11.84 -19.10 3.69
N THR A 135 12.57 -20.11 4.13
CA THR A 135 13.24 -21.05 3.24
C THR A 135 12.81 -22.46 3.60
N TYR A 136 12.37 -23.24 2.61
CA TYR A 136 12.02 -24.64 2.78
C TYR A 136 12.68 -25.52 1.73
N ILE A 137 13.21 -26.65 2.18
CA ILE A 137 13.91 -27.62 1.34
C ILE A 137 13.06 -28.87 1.27
N THR A 138 12.78 -29.34 0.05
CA THR A 138 12.11 -30.61 -0.19
C THR A 138 13.01 -31.53 -1.01
N GLU A 139 13.01 -32.80 -0.66
CA GLU A 139 13.74 -33.85 -1.38
C GLU A 139 12.74 -34.80 -2.05
N TYR A 140 12.91 -35.05 -3.34
CA TYR A 140 12.07 -36.00 -4.08
C TYR A 140 12.88 -36.68 -5.19
N SER A 141 12.96 -38.02 -5.14
CA SER A 141 13.56 -38.85 -6.21
C SER A 141 14.96 -38.39 -6.66
N GLY A 142 15.83 -38.02 -5.71
CA GLY A 142 17.19 -37.54 -6.00
C GLY A 142 17.28 -36.08 -6.47
N THR A 143 16.16 -35.35 -6.49
CA THR A 143 16.10 -33.90 -6.69
C THR A 143 15.95 -33.20 -5.35
N THR A 144 16.86 -32.27 -5.03
CA THR A 144 16.69 -31.31 -3.93
C THR A 144 16.08 -30.03 -4.50
N LYS A 145 14.98 -29.55 -3.92
CA LYS A 145 14.31 -28.29 -4.26
C LYS A 145 14.35 -27.36 -3.04
N GLU A 146 15.08 -26.26 -3.15
CA GLU A 146 15.09 -25.17 -2.17
C GLU A 146 14.15 -24.07 -2.66
N ASN A 147 13.22 -23.65 -1.81
CA ASN A 147 12.29 -22.58 -2.10
C ASN A 147 12.53 -21.47 -1.09
N HIS A 148 12.75 -20.26 -1.57
CA HIS A 148 12.93 -19.07 -0.77
C HIS A 148 11.78 -18.11 -1.09
N ASP A 149 10.99 -17.76 -0.08
CA ASP A 149 9.84 -16.87 -0.18
C ASP A 149 10.04 -15.69 0.77
N ARG A 150 10.11 -14.49 0.20
CA ARG A 150 10.28 -13.24 0.92
C ARG A 150 9.24 -12.23 0.48
N MET A 151 8.58 -11.60 1.46
CA MET A 151 7.65 -10.51 1.24
C MET A 151 8.05 -9.30 2.08
N THR A 152 8.14 -8.14 1.46
CA THR A 152 8.42 -6.87 2.13
C THR A 152 7.35 -5.84 1.81
N LEU A 153 7.19 -4.88 2.71
CA LEU A 153 6.35 -3.70 2.52
C LEU A 153 7.16 -2.49 2.92
N LYS A 154 7.13 -1.43 2.11
CA LYS A 154 7.79 -0.16 2.40
C LYS A 154 6.85 1.02 2.16
N LYS A 155 6.99 2.08 2.96
CA LYS A 155 6.41 3.38 2.66
C LYS A 155 7.20 3.97 1.48
N GLY A 156 6.46 4.38 0.44
CA GLY A 156 7.01 4.88 -0.80
C GLY A 156 6.99 6.41 -0.87
N ALA A 157 6.82 6.92 -2.08
CA ALA A 157 6.76 8.34 -2.34
C ALA A 157 5.41 8.99 -1.93
N GLU A 158 5.39 10.31 -1.98
CA GLU A 158 4.18 11.13 -1.85
C GLU A 158 3.92 11.86 -3.18
N LYS A 159 2.65 11.97 -3.58
CA LYS A 159 2.25 12.53 -4.87
C LYS A 159 0.83 13.07 -4.83
N ASP A 160 0.60 14.18 -5.53
CA ASP A 160 -0.74 14.72 -5.71
C ASP A 160 -1.46 14.09 -6.91
N PHE A 161 -2.71 13.71 -6.71
CA PHE A 161 -3.61 13.17 -7.72
C PHE A 161 -4.77 14.14 -7.95
N THR A 162 -5.19 14.31 -9.21
CA THR A 162 -6.39 15.10 -9.53
C THR A 162 -7.56 14.16 -9.82
N ILE A 163 -8.57 14.15 -8.96
CA ILE A 163 -9.76 13.29 -9.08
C ILE A 163 -11.00 14.17 -8.89
N LYS A 164 -11.91 14.17 -9.87
CA LYS A 164 -13.09 15.06 -9.89
C LYS A 164 -12.75 16.54 -9.66
N ASN A 165 -11.69 17.03 -10.30
CA ASN A 165 -11.17 18.40 -10.13
C ASN A 165 -10.74 18.75 -8.69
N LYS A 166 -10.53 17.75 -7.83
CA LYS A 166 -9.96 17.93 -6.50
C LYS A 166 -8.54 17.37 -6.50
N ILE A 167 -7.64 18.08 -5.83
CA ILE A 167 -6.29 17.59 -5.56
C ILE A 167 -6.37 16.73 -4.29
N ILE A 168 -5.88 15.50 -4.39
CA ILE A 168 -5.78 14.56 -3.28
C ILE A 168 -4.31 14.21 -3.11
N HIS A 169 -3.78 14.48 -1.93
CA HIS A 169 -2.44 14.09 -1.56
C HIS A 169 -2.39 12.58 -1.26
N GLY A 170 -1.61 11.85 -2.04
CA GLY A 170 -1.46 10.40 -1.95
C GLY A 170 -0.13 9.99 -1.35
N ILE A 171 -0.16 8.95 -0.53
CA ILE A 171 1.02 8.30 0.04
C ILE A 171 1.11 6.88 -0.51
N GLU A 172 2.27 6.51 -1.01
CA GLU A 172 2.54 5.20 -1.58
C GLU A 172 2.95 4.19 -0.52
N PHE A 173 2.52 2.95 -0.72
CA PHE A 173 3.06 1.75 -0.08
C PHE A 173 3.43 0.75 -1.16
N VAL A 174 4.67 0.30 -1.15
CA VAL A 174 5.20 -0.64 -2.12
C VAL A 174 5.38 -1.99 -1.45
N SER A 175 4.68 -3.01 -1.93
CA SER A 175 4.94 -4.39 -1.55
C SER A 175 5.81 -5.08 -2.60
N GLU A 176 6.75 -5.89 -2.14
CA GLU A 176 7.61 -6.71 -3.00
C GLU A 176 7.57 -8.15 -2.51
N GLY A 177 7.22 -9.07 -3.40
CA GLY A 177 7.30 -10.51 -3.20
C GLY A 177 8.40 -11.10 -4.05
N ILE A 178 9.26 -11.91 -3.46
CA ILE A 178 10.33 -12.64 -4.14
C ILE A 178 10.15 -14.11 -3.82
N TYR A 179 9.95 -14.92 -4.85
CA TYR A 179 9.90 -16.37 -4.75
C TYR A 179 10.99 -16.97 -5.63
N ILE A 180 11.98 -17.62 -5.03
CA ILE A 180 13.10 -18.26 -5.74
C ILE A 180 12.99 -19.76 -5.52
N ILE A 181 13.07 -20.53 -6.59
CA ILE A 181 13.19 -21.98 -6.56
C ILE A 181 14.57 -22.36 -7.12
N LYS A 182 15.36 -23.07 -6.33
CA LYS A 182 16.59 -23.73 -6.78
C LYS A 182 16.38 -25.23 -6.79
N TYR A 183 16.70 -25.91 -7.88
CA TYR A 183 16.67 -27.37 -7.92
C TYR A 183 17.75 -27.94 -8.82
N ARG A 184 18.17 -29.18 -8.52
CA ARG A 184 19.16 -29.89 -9.31
C ARG A 184 18.51 -30.95 -10.18
N LYS A 185 18.71 -30.91 -11.50
CA LYS A 185 18.18 -31.88 -12.46
C LYS A 185 19.28 -32.32 -13.42
N ASP A 186 19.47 -33.64 -13.56
CA ASP A 186 20.47 -34.24 -14.45
C ASP A 186 21.90 -33.70 -14.23
N GLY A 187 22.22 -33.35 -12.98
CA GLY A 187 23.52 -32.79 -12.59
C GLY A 187 23.64 -31.28 -12.68
N PHE A 188 22.69 -30.59 -13.31
CA PHE A 188 22.65 -29.12 -13.48
C PHE A 188 21.83 -28.43 -12.40
N ASP A 189 22.30 -27.29 -11.93
CA ASP A 189 21.56 -26.41 -11.04
C ASP A 189 20.65 -25.47 -11.85
N ILE A 190 19.37 -25.45 -11.51
CA ILE A 190 18.34 -24.64 -12.12
C ILE A 190 17.83 -23.65 -11.07
N ILE A 191 17.73 -22.38 -11.46
CA ILE A 191 17.17 -21.31 -10.64
C ILE A 191 16.03 -20.67 -11.41
N ASP A 192 14.83 -20.81 -10.87
CA ASP A 192 13.65 -20.09 -11.31
C ASP A 192 13.31 -19.03 -10.25
N SER A 193 12.81 -17.87 -10.66
CA SER A 193 12.36 -16.84 -9.73
C SER A 193 11.15 -16.09 -10.25
N THR A 194 10.30 -15.70 -9.32
CA THR A 194 9.17 -14.80 -9.53
C THR A 194 9.35 -13.60 -8.62
N ILE A 195 9.30 -12.41 -9.20
CA ILE A 195 9.31 -11.15 -8.46
C ILE A 195 8.00 -10.43 -8.74
N SER A 196 7.24 -10.16 -7.70
CA SER A 196 6.07 -9.29 -7.76
C SER A 196 6.38 -7.97 -7.08
N THR A 197 5.91 -6.87 -7.67
CA THR A 197 5.96 -5.55 -7.05
C THR A 197 4.61 -4.90 -7.21
N ALA A 198 4.02 -4.39 -6.13
CA ALA A 198 2.79 -3.62 -6.18
C ALA A 198 2.96 -2.27 -5.49
N HIS A 199 2.65 -1.21 -6.21
CA HIS A 199 2.61 0.17 -5.76
C HIS A 199 1.15 0.52 -5.46
N ASN A 200 0.86 0.89 -4.22
CA ASN A 200 -0.50 1.15 -3.74
C ASN A 200 -0.54 2.55 -3.12
N TRP A 201 -1.36 3.43 -3.68
CA TRP A 201 -1.44 4.83 -3.24
C TRP A 201 -2.73 5.10 -2.49
N PHE A 202 -2.62 5.74 -1.33
CA PHE A 202 -3.77 6.03 -0.47
C PHE A 202 -3.92 7.52 -0.24
N GLY A 203 -5.17 8.00 -0.29
CA GLY A 203 -5.55 9.38 -0.02
C GLY A 203 -6.37 9.51 1.25
N LYS A 204 -6.04 10.53 2.04
CA LYS A 204 -6.78 10.85 3.26
C LYS A 204 -8.26 11.15 2.96
N ASN A 205 -9.16 10.53 3.71
CA ASN A 205 -10.62 10.56 3.54
C ASN A 205 -11.11 10.07 2.16
N VAL A 206 -10.24 9.41 1.40
CA VAL A 206 -10.58 8.87 0.09
C VAL A 206 -10.48 7.36 0.14
N GLY A 207 -9.34 6.78 0.49
CA GLY A 207 -9.08 5.35 0.27
C GLY A 207 -7.93 5.13 -0.68
N TYR A 208 -7.96 3.96 -1.32
CA TYR A 208 -7.07 3.60 -2.41
C TYR A 208 -7.33 4.47 -3.65
N ILE A 209 -6.28 5.10 -4.19
CA ILE A 209 -6.34 6.05 -5.31
C ILE A 209 -5.81 5.42 -6.60
N TYR A 210 -4.67 4.74 -6.50
CA TYR A 210 -3.92 4.26 -7.64
C TYR A 210 -3.16 3.00 -7.28
N GLY A 211 -3.15 2.06 -8.21
CA GLY A 211 -2.45 0.81 -8.12
C GLY A 211 -1.64 0.54 -9.37
N GLU A 212 -0.45 0.00 -9.18
CA GLU A 212 0.33 -0.61 -10.25
C GLU A 212 0.93 -1.89 -9.72
N SER A 213 0.76 -3.00 -10.43
CA SER A 213 1.37 -4.27 -10.07
C SER A 213 2.13 -4.87 -11.24
N THR A 214 3.30 -5.41 -10.96
CA THR A 214 4.14 -6.08 -11.94
C THR A 214 4.51 -7.47 -11.45
N LEU A 215 4.52 -8.44 -12.35
CA LEU A 215 4.97 -9.81 -12.11
C LEU A 215 6.04 -10.16 -13.14
N LYS A 216 7.25 -10.42 -12.67
CA LYS A 216 8.41 -10.81 -13.47
C LYS A 216 8.74 -12.26 -13.18
N TYR A 217 8.94 -13.03 -14.23
CA TYR A 217 9.42 -14.41 -14.13
C TYR A 217 10.77 -14.56 -14.81
N THR A 218 11.68 -15.26 -14.16
CA THR A 218 12.94 -15.74 -14.73
C THR A 218 13.00 -17.24 -14.52
N GLY A 219 13.33 -18.01 -15.56
CA GLY A 219 13.52 -19.44 -15.36
C GLY A 219 14.00 -20.13 -16.62
N THR A 220 14.41 -21.37 -16.50
CA THR A 220 15.02 -22.13 -17.61
C THR A 220 14.11 -22.33 -18.81
N ASN A 221 12.79 -22.25 -18.64
CA ASN A 221 11.82 -22.28 -19.73
C ASN A 221 11.66 -20.94 -20.46
N TYR A 222 12.30 -19.86 -19.98
CA TYR A 222 12.14 -18.51 -20.49
C TYR A 222 13.52 -17.84 -20.64
N PRO A 223 13.98 -17.55 -21.86
CA PRO A 223 15.37 -17.17 -22.12
C PRO A 223 15.80 -15.82 -21.53
N LEU A 224 14.89 -15.00 -20.99
CA LEU A 224 15.14 -13.68 -20.37
C LEU A 224 14.10 -13.40 -19.28
N PRO A 225 14.33 -12.46 -18.33
CA PRO A 225 13.28 -11.98 -17.44
C PRO A 225 12.09 -11.49 -18.28
N TYR A 226 10.98 -12.21 -18.17
CA TYR A 226 9.77 -11.94 -18.90
C TYR A 226 8.76 -11.30 -17.94
N ILE A 227 8.32 -10.08 -18.27
CA ILE A 227 7.19 -9.45 -17.58
C ILE A 227 5.95 -10.21 -18.04
N MET A 228 5.33 -10.96 -17.14
CA MET A 228 4.13 -11.74 -17.46
C MET A 228 2.86 -10.92 -17.31
N ILE A 229 2.81 -10.08 -16.28
CA ILE A 229 1.62 -9.34 -15.90
C ILE A 229 2.06 -7.95 -15.47
N HIS A 230 1.39 -6.95 -15.99
CA HIS A 230 1.51 -5.57 -15.55
C HIS A 230 0.12 -4.96 -15.59
N ASP A 231 -0.44 -4.73 -14.40
CA ASP A 231 -1.80 -4.24 -14.24
C ASP A 231 -1.79 -2.88 -13.53
N GLU A 232 -2.74 -2.04 -13.88
CA GLU A 232 -2.89 -0.71 -13.32
C GLU A 232 -4.35 -0.43 -12.96
N SER A 233 -4.58 0.20 -11.82
CA SER A 233 -5.89 0.66 -11.38
C SER A 233 -5.85 2.17 -11.10
N VAL A 234 -6.82 2.89 -11.66
CA VAL A 234 -6.88 4.36 -11.59
C VAL A 234 -8.25 4.77 -11.05
N LEU A 235 -8.28 5.42 -9.89
CA LEU A 235 -9.52 5.92 -9.31
C LEU A 235 -10.10 7.04 -10.17
N ILE A 236 -11.33 6.86 -10.64
CA ILE A 236 -12.04 7.83 -11.48
C ILE A 236 -13.22 8.48 -10.77
N ASP A 237 -13.85 7.80 -9.81
CA ASP A 237 -14.92 8.34 -8.98
C ASP A 237 -14.97 7.62 -7.64
N TYR A 238 -15.53 8.27 -6.62
CA TYR A 238 -15.71 7.69 -5.30
C TYR A 238 -16.80 8.38 -4.51
N TYR A 239 -17.30 7.68 -3.50
CA TYR A 239 -18.17 8.19 -2.46
C TYR A 239 -17.77 7.58 -1.12
N VAL A 240 -17.50 8.46 -0.15
CA VAL A 240 -17.20 8.08 1.22
C VAL A 240 -18.29 8.65 2.10
N LYS A 241 -18.90 7.79 2.92
CA LYS A 241 -20.01 8.15 3.81
C LYS A 241 -19.54 8.68 5.16
#